data_AF-A0A2D7HP34-F1
#
_entry.id   AF-A0A2D7HP34-F1
#
_cell.length_a   1.000
_cell.length_b   1.000
_cell.length_c   1.000
_cell.angle_alpha   90.00
_cell.angle_beta   90.00
_cell.angle_gamma   90.00
#
_symmetry.space_group_name_H-M   'P 1'
#
loop_
_entity.id
_entity.type
_entity.pdbx_description
1 polymer ?
#
loop_
_entity_poly.entity_id
_entity_poly.type
_entity_poly.pdbx_seq_one_letter_code
_entity_poly.pdbx_strand_id
1 'polypeptide(L)' 'MNKENIEDQVLKKINLVLSEFKDYEQAFINFKGDIIIKNKVEKTPKKEKLILTNIFKEIIANDIKKNRA' A
#
# COMPACT_ATOMS: atom_id res chain seq x y z
N MET A 1 -30.80 15.32 14.54
CA MET A 1 -29.48 15.19 15.19
C MET A 1 -29.01 13.77 14.93
N ASN A 2 -28.08 13.57 14.00
CA ASN A 2 -27.58 12.23 13.71
C ASN A 2 -26.86 11.73 14.97
N LYS A 3 -27.37 10.64 15.58
CA LYS A 3 -26.62 9.90 16.58
C LYS A 3 -25.37 9.41 15.87
N GLU A 4 -24.23 10.08 16.03
CA GLU A 4 -22.96 9.51 15.63
C GLU A 4 -22.86 8.16 16.32
N ASN A 5 -22.70 7.11 15.53
CA ASN A 5 -22.64 5.75 16.05
C ASN A 5 -21.38 5.66 16.94
N ILE A 6 -21.44 4.91 18.03
CA ILE A 6 -20.30 4.77 18.96
C ILE A 6 -19.06 4.28 18.19
N GLU A 7 -19.28 3.44 17.18
CA GLU A 7 -18.29 2.95 16.24
C GLU A 7 -17.57 4.08 15.48
N ASP A 8 -18.30 5.10 15.02
CA ASP A 8 -17.73 6.27 14.33
C ASP A 8 -16.82 7.08 15.27
N GLN A 9 -17.22 7.20 16.54
CA GLN A 9 -16.41 7.90 17.55
C GLN A 9 -15.12 7.15 17.88
N VAL A 10 -15.20 5.82 17.99
CA VAL A 10 -14.02 4.97 18.21
C VAL A 10 -13.06 5.08 17.02
N LEU A 11 -13.57 5.00 15.79
CA LEU A 11 -12.75 5.12 14.59
C LEU A 11 -12.07 6.51 14.47
N LYS A 12 -12.79 7.59 14.80
CA LYS A 12 -12.22 8.95 14.85
C LYS A 12 -11.07 9.05 15.85
N LYS A 13 -11.23 8.50 17.07
CA LYS A 13 -10.17 8.52 18.09
C LYS A 13 -8.95 7.72 17.67
N ILE A 14 -9.16 6.55 17.05
CA ILE A 14 -8.05 5.75 16.51
C ILE A 14 -7.30 6.54 15.43
N ASN A 15 -8.01 7.16 14.49
CA ASN A 15 -7.40 7.97 13.45
C ASN A 15 -6.67 9.21 14.00
N LEU A 16 -7.17 9.81 15.08
CA LEU A 16 -6.47 10.89 15.77
C LEU A 16 -5.13 10.41 16.34
N VAL A 17 -5.11 9.27 17.04
CA VAL A 17 -3.87 8.68 17.56
C VAL A 17 -2.91 8.33 16.42
N LEU A 18 -3.40 7.68 15.36
CA LEU A 18 -2.58 7.29 14.21
C LEU A 18 -1.99 8.49 13.46
N SER A 19 -2.60 9.67 13.54
CA SER A 19 -2.06 10.88 12.91
C SER A 19 -0.70 11.30 13.47
N GLU A 20 -0.37 10.89 14.70
CA GLU A 20 0.93 11.13 15.33
C GLU A 20 2.01 10.16 14.81
N PHE A 21 1.63 9.05 14.19
CA PHE A 21 2.55 8.03 13.70
C PHE A 21 2.65 8.06 12.17
N LYS A 22 3.75 8.63 11.68
CA LYS A 22 4.02 8.78 10.23
C LYS A 22 4.02 7.46 9.46
N ASP A 23 4.28 6.33 10.12
CA ASP A 23 4.46 5.02 9.51
C ASP A 23 3.15 4.24 9.33
N TYR A 24 1.98 4.78 9.73
CA TYR A 24 0.69 4.08 9.67
C TYR A 24 -0.34 4.78 8.78
N GLU A 25 -1.11 4.00 8.04
CA GLU A 25 -2.29 4.44 7.29
C GLU A 25 -3.48 4.71 8.23
N GLN A 26 -4.50 5.43 7.73
CA GLN A 26 -5.75 5.58 8.46
C GLN A 26 -6.42 4.21 8.69
N ALA A 27 -7.02 4.05 9.87
CA ALA A 27 -7.79 2.88 10.21
C ALA A 27 -9.09 2.83 9.41
N PHE A 28 -9.52 1.62 9.04
CA PHE A 28 -10.81 1.37 8.40
C PHE A 28 -11.44 0.08 8.93
N ILE A 29 -12.77 -0.03 8.82
CA ILE A 29 -13.53 -1.21 9.23
C ILE A 29 -13.70 -2.13 8.02
N ASN A 30 -13.41 -3.42 8.16
CA ASN A 30 -13.63 -4.40 7.10
C ASN A 30 -15.10 -4.90 7.10
N PHE A 31 -15.48 -5.72 6.10
CA PHE A 31 -16.83 -6.29 6.01
C PHE A 31 -17.23 -7.22 7.17
N LYS A 32 -16.29 -7.63 8.02
CA LYS A 32 -16.52 -8.45 9.21
C LYS A 32 -16.67 -7.62 10.49
N GLY A 33 -16.48 -6.29 10.41
CA GLY A 33 -16.50 -5.40 11.58
C GLY A 33 -15.15 -5.24 12.26
N ASP A 34 -14.07 -5.83 11.74
CA ASP A 34 -12.73 -5.67 12.32
C ASP A 34 -12.14 -4.31 11.96
N ILE A 35 -11.46 -3.67 12.90
CA ILE A 35 -10.68 -2.45 12.65
C ILE A 35 -9.29 -2.84 12.14
N ILE A 36 -8.96 -2.40 10.94
CA ILE A 36 -7.69 -2.69 10.28
C ILE A 36 -6.81 -1.45 10.29
N ILE A 37 -5.57 -1.61 10.76
CA ILE A 37 -4.51 -0.60 10.73
C ILE A 37 -3.33 -1.19 9.96
N LYS A 38 -2.81 -0.46 8.98
CA LYS A 38 -1.70 -0.91 8.13
C LYS A 38 -0.52 0.01 8.26
N ASN A 39 0.68 -0.54 8.12
CA ASN A 39 1.88 0.27 7.91
C ASN A 39 1.80 0.91 6.52
N LYS A 40 2.21 2.17 6.41
CA LYS A 40 2.50 2.79 5.11
C LYS A 40 3.64 2.00 4.49
N VAL A 41 3.35 1.30 3.40
CA VAL A 41 4.41 0.66 2.63
C VAL A 41 5.19 1.77 1.95
N GLU A 42 6.42 2.02 2.39
CA GLU A 42 7.37 2.78 1.58
C GLU A 42 7.63 1.97 0.30
N LYS A 43 6.85 2.27 -0.75
CA LYS A 43 7.02 1.72 -2.08
C LYS A 43 8.23 2.34 -2.78
N THR A 44 9.33 2.60 -2.09
CA THR A 44 10.60 2.82 -2.78
C THR A 44 11.06 1.45 -3.26
N PRO A 45 10.99 1.15 -4.58
CA PRO A 45 11.58 -0.08 -5.07
C PRO A 45 13.06 -0.03 -4.71
N LYS A 46 13.52 -0.98 -3.89
CA LYS A 46 14.95 -1.16 -3.62
C LYS A 46 15.67 -1.15 -4.97
N LYS A 47 16.72 -0.34 -5.11
CA LYS A 47 17.46 -0.11 -6.36
C LYS A 47 17.83 -1.43 -7.07
N GLU A 48 18.10 -2.48 -6.30
CA GLU A 48 18.31 -3.86 -6.75
C GLU A 48 17.16 -4.43 -7.61
N LYS A 49 15.89 -4.19 -7.23
CA LYS A 49 14.71 -4.64 -8.00
C LYS A 49 14.60 -3.92 -9.34
N LEU A 50 15.02 -2.65 -9.42
CA LEU A 50 15.05 -1.90 -10.68
C LEU A 50 16.13 -2.45 -11.64
N ILE A 51 17.30 -2.81 -11.10
CA ILE A 51 18.40 -3.40 -11.89
C ILE A 51 17.96 -4.74 -12.50
N LEU A 52 17.40 -5.66 -11.70
CA LEU A 52 16.89 -6.93 -12.23
C LEU A 52 15.81 -6.72 -13.30
N THR A 53 14.87 -5.81 -13.05
CA THR A 53 13.79 -5.50 -14.01
C THR A 53 14.35 -5.01 -15.35
N ASN A 54 15.39 -4.18 -15.33
CA ASN A 54 16.02 -3.67 -16.56
C ASN A 54 16.75 -4.78 -17.33
N ILE A 55 17.48 -5.65 -16.62
CA ILE A 55 18.14 -6.81 -17.24
C ILE A 55 17.12 -7.73 -17.91
N PHE A 56 16.01 -8.06 -17.23
CA PHE A 56 14.95 -8.88 -17.82
C PHE A 56 14.31 -8.23 -19.06
N LYS A 57 14.08 -6.91 -19.03
CA LYS A 57 13.55 -6.17 -20.19
C LYS A 57 14.49 -6.26 -21.39
N GLU A 58 15.81 -6.13 -21.18
CA GLU A 58 16.79 -6.26 -22.26
C GLU A 58 16.85 -7.68 -22.82
N ILE A 59 16.83 -8.71 -21.97
CA ILE A 59 16.80 -10.12 -22.39
C ILE A 59 15.59 -10.37 -23.29
N ILE A 60 14.39 -9.97 -22.84
CA ILE A 60 13.14 -10.14 -23.61
C ILE A 60 13.18 -9.34 -24.92
N ALA A 61 13.64 -8.09 -24.88
CA ALA A 61 13.72 -7.24 -26.07
C ALA A 61 14.68 -7.82 -27.12
N ASN A 62 15.81 -8.38 -26.69
CA ASN A 62 16.77 -9.04 -27.56
C ASN A 62 16.22 -10.34 -28.15
N ASP A 63 15.47 -11.11 -27.37
CA ASP A 63 14.82 -12.33 -27.85
C ASP A 63 13.73 -12.03 -28.90
N ILE A 64 12.87 -11.03 -28.65
CA ILE A 64 11.87 -10.57 -29.63
C ILE A 64 12.54 -10.09 -30.92
N LYS A 65 13.66 -9.37 -30.84
CA LYS A 65 14.39 -8.90 -32.03
C LYS A 65 14.97 -10.06 -32.85
N LYS A 66 15.47 -11.11 -32.20
CA LYS A 66 16.00 -12.30 -32.89
C LYS A 66 14.91 -13.12 -33.57
N ASN A 67 13.74 -13.24 -32.95
CA ASN A 67 12.60 -14.01 -33.46
C ASN A 67 11.74 -13.25 -34.49
N ARG A 68 12.15 -12.03 -34.89
CA ARG A 68 11.50 -11.23 -35.95
C ARG A 68 12.15 -11.39 -37.33
N ALA A 69 13.22 -12.19 -37.43
CA ALA A 69 13.91 -12.51 -38.68
C ALA A 69 13.33 -13.78 -39.32
#